data_AF-A0A9D1I253-F1
#
_entry.id   AF-A0A9D1I253-F1
#
_cell.length_a   1.000
_cell.length_b   1.000
_cell.length_c   1.000
_cell.angle_alpha   90.00
_cell.angle_beta   90.00
_cell.angle_gamma   90.00
#
_symmetry.space_group_name_H-M   'P 1'
#
loop_
_entity.id
_entity.type
_entity.pdbx_description
1 polymer ?
#
loop_
_entity_poly.entity_id
_entity_poly.type
_entity_poly.pdbx_seq_one_letter_code
_entity_poly.pdbx_strand_id
1 'polypeptide(L)'
;MDRERSAEERRQYIISALEKAHSPVSASSLAGELSVSRQIIVGDVAILRASGREILATPRGYILELSKKKDFPFTGMIACRHTKEQLRPELYTIVDFGATVIDVTIEHAIYGELSGKLDLSSRYDVDRFMEKVENERNSAPISTLTGGAHLHSIGCKDEAVFQMIKNALRELGILME
;
A
#
# COMPACT_ATOMS: atom_id res chain seq x y z
N MET A 1 -9.47 25.85 -35.58
CA MET A 1 -8.06 25.40 -35.58
C MET A 1 -7.91 24.51 -34.37
N ASP A 2 -7.98 23.20 -34.56
CA ASP A 2 -7.69 22.24 -33.50
C ASP A 2 -6.22 22.39 -33.13
N ARG A 3 -5.94 22.83 -31.90
CA ARG A 3 -4.59 22.75 -31.34
C ARG A 3 -4.31 21.27 -31.14
N GLU A 4 -3.39 20.75 -31.94
CA GLU A 4 -2.80 19.44 -31.74
C GLU A 4 -2.25 19.40 -30.31
N ARG A 5 -2.81 18.51 -29.47
CA ARG A 5 -2.35 18.37 -28.07
C ARG A 5 -0.89 17.93 -28.11
N SER A 6 -0.04 18.62 -27.35
CA SER A 6 1.36 18.23 -27.19
C SER A 6 1.47 16.80 -26.64
N ALA A 7 2.61 16.15 -26.87
CA ALA A 7 2.82 14.79 -26.37
C ALA A 7 2.68 14.68 -24.84
N GLU A 8 3.02 15.74 -24.11
CA GLU A 8 2.85 15.80 -22.65
C GLU A 8 1.39 15.91 -22.24
N GLU A 9 0.63 16.83 -22.84
CA GLU A 9 -0.81 16.96 -22.58
C GLU A 9 -1.57 15.68 -22.92
N ARG A 10 -1.14 14.98 -23.97
CA ARG A 10 -1.71 13.69 -24.37
C ARG A 10 -1.45 12.61 -23.34
N ARG A 11 -0.22 12.49 -22.83
CA ARG A 11 0.13 11.56 -21.74
C ARG A 11 -0.64 11.87 -20.45
N GLN A 12 -0.78 13.15 -20.09
CA GLN A 12 -1.59 13.56 -18.94
C GLN A 12 -3.06 13.19 -19.09
N TYR A 13 -3.61 13.36 -20.30
CA TYR A 13 -4.98 12.93 -20.59
C TYR A 13 -5.12 11.41 -20.48
N ILE A 14 -4.18 10.62 -21.03
CA ILE A 14 -4.19 9.16 -20.92
C ILE A 14 -4.21 8.73 -19.46
N ILE A 15 -3.35 9.30 -18.61
CA ILE A 15 -3.37 9.02 -17.16
C ILE A 15 -4.74 9.34 -16.57
N SER A 16 -5.24 10.56 -16.79
CA SER A 16 -6.51 11.03 -16.22
C SER A 16 -7.70 10.16 -16.65
N ALA A 17 -7.68 9.66 -17.89
CA ALA A 17 -8.70 8.75 -18.41
C ALA A 17 -8.62 7.38 -17.74
N LEU A 18 -7.41 6.84 -17.54
CA LEU A 18 -7.21 5.56 -16.86
C LEU A 18 -7.51 5.64 -15.35
N GLU A 19 -7.25 6.76 -14.69
CA GLU A 19 -7.58 7.00 -13.27
C GLU A 19 -9.09 7.02 -13.02
N LYS A 20 -9.86 7.59 -13.96
CA LYS A 20 -11.33 7.71 -13.86
C LYS A 20 -12.07 6.46 -14.32
N ALA A 21 -11.40 5.56 -15.04
CA ALA A 21 -12.05 4.41 -15.64
C ALA A 21 -12.27 3.27 -14.62
N HIS A 22 -13.51 2.78 -14.54
CA HIS A 22 -13.84 1.58 -13.75
C HIS A 22 -13.62 0.26 -14.50
N SER A 23 -13.22 0.33 -15.77
CA SER A 23 -12.99 -0.82 -16.65
C SER A 23 -11.82 -0.54 -17.60
N PRO A 24 -11.19 -1.57 -18.21
CA PRO A 24 -10.07 -1.38 -19.13
C PRO A 24 -10.42 -0.43 -20.27
N VAL A 25 -9.54 0.54 -20.57
CA VAL A 25 -9.73 1.52 -21.64
C VAL A 25 -8.91 1.11 -22.85
N SER A 26 -9.55 0.88 -23.99
CA SER A 26 -8.84 0.43 -25.19
C SER A 26 -7.98 1.53 -25.81
N ALA A 27 -6.83 1.15 -26.38
CA ALA A 27 -5.95 2.06 -27.11
C ALA A 27 -6.68 2.76 -28.28
N SER A 28 -7.63 2.07 -28.92
CA SER A 28 -8.42 2.63 -30.01
C SER A 28 -9.42 3.70 -29.54
N SER A 29 -9.97 3.57 -28.32
CA SER A 29 -10.84 4.61 -27.73
C SER A 29 -10.06 5.88 -27.46
N LEU A 30 -8.92 5.75 -26.77
CA LEU A 30 -8.02 6.87 -26.48
C LEU A 30 -7.53 7.55 -27.77
N ALA A 31 -7.20 6.75 -28.80
CA ALA A 31 -6.79 7.26 -30.11
C ALA A 31 -7.89 8.11 -30.77
N GLY A 32 -9.14 7.65 -30.72
CA GLY A 32 -10.29 8.39 -31.24
C GLY A 32 -10.54 9.71 -30.50
N GLU A 33 -10.51 9.68 -29.15
CA GLU A 33 -10.71 10.88 -28.32
C GLU A 33 -9.60 11.93 -28.49
N LEU A 34 -8.37 11.47 -28.69
CA LEU A 34 -7.20 12.33 -28.84
C LEU A 34 -6.90 12.69 -30.30
N SER A 35 -7.69 12.19 -31.26
CA SER A 35 -7.48 12.37 -32.70
C SER A 35 -6.07 11.97 -33.17
N VAL A 36 -5.53 10.87 -32.62
CA VAL A 36 -4.20 10.32 -32.97
C VAL A 36 -4.32 8.87 -33.42
N SER A 37 -3.23 8.31 -33.96
CA SER A 37 -3.19 6.88 -34.27
C SER A 37 -3.07 6.03 -33.00
N ARG A 38 -3.55 4.78 -33.08
CA ARG A 38 -3.33 3.78 -32.01
C ARG A 38 -1.85 3.61 -31.67
N GLN A 39 -0.96 3.69 -32.66
CA GLN A 39 0.48 3.52 -32.46
C GLN A 39 1.08 4.64 -31.61
N ILE A 40 0.54 5.87 -31.72
CA ILE A 40 0.95 6.99 -30.87
C ILE A 40 0.55 6.71 -29.42
N ILE A 41 -0.68 6.24 -29.16
CA ILE A 41 -1.13 5.86 -27.80
C ILE A 41 -0.26 4.74 -27.21
N VAL A 42 0.07 3.72 -28.01
CA VAL A 42 0.98 2.64 -27.57
C VAL A 42 2.34 3.20 -27.16
N GLY A 43 2.90 4.12 -27.95
CA GLY A 43 4.16 4.80 -27.64
C GLY A 43 4.09 5.65 -26.37
N ASP A 44 3.01 6.42 -26.19
CA ASP A 44 2.81 7.23 -25.00
C ASP A 44 2.69 6.38 -23.73
N VAL A 45 1.93 5.28 -23.78
CA VAL A 45 1.82 4.34 -22.66
C VAL A 45 3.16 3.70 -22.34
N ALA A 46 3.99 3.38 -23.34
CA ALA A 46 5.34 2.87 -23.11
C ALA A 46 6.23 3.89 -22.37
N ILE A 47 6.16 5.18 -22.74
CA ILE A 47 6.86 6.27 -22.05
C ILE A 47 6.35 6.42 -20.61
N LEU A 48 5.03 6.38 -20.41
CA LEU A 48 4.41 6.45 -19.09
C LEU A 48 4.86 5.29 -18.18
N ARG A 49 4.94 4.07 -18.71
CA ARG A 49 5.49 2.92 -17.98
C ARG A 49 6.96 3.09 -17.64
N ALA A 50 7.77 3.58 -18.59
CA ALA A 50 9.18 3.88 -18.34
C ALA A 50 9.38 4.98 -17.28
N SER A 51 8.41 5.89 -17.12
CA SER A 51 8.40 6.89 -16.06
C SER A 51 7.91 6.39 -14.69
N GLY A 52 7.66 5.07 -14.54
CA GLY A 52 7.27 4.45 -13.27
C GLY A 52 5.76 4.37 -13.02
N ARG A 53 4.91 4.62 -14.03
CA ARG A 53 3.46 4.41 -13.89
C ARG A 53 3.12 2.94 -14.12
N GLU A 54 2.39 2.33 -13.19
CA GLU A 54 1.94 0.94 -13.27
C GLU A 54 0.73 0.81 -14.21
N ILE A 55 0.97 0.89 -15.53
CA ILE A 55 -0.08 0.69 -16.54
C ILE A 55 -0.02 -0.75 -17.06
N LEU A 56 -1.03 -1.55 -16.73
CA LEU A 56 -1.22 -2.91 -17.22
C LEU A 56 -1.90 -2.90 -18.60
N ALA A 57 -1.32 -3.62 -19.56
CA ALA A 57 -1.95 -3.87 -20.86
C ALA A 57 -2.69 -5.22 -20.83
N THR A 58 -4.01 -5.20 -21.02
CA THR A 58 -4.85 -6.40 -21.14
C THR A 58 -5.40 -6.52 -22.56
N PRO A 59 -5.91 -7.69 -22.97
CA PRO A 59 -6.59 -7.84 -24.26
C PRO A 59 -7.78 -6.88 -24.46
N ARG A 60 -8.38 -6.41 -23.36
CA ARG A 60 -9.54 -5.49 -23.37
C ARG A 60 -9.15 -4.01 -23.33
N GLY A 61 -7.88 -3.69 -23.05
CA GLY A 61 -7.40 -2.31 -22.93
C GLY A 61 -6.37 -2.11 -21.84
N TYR A 62 -5.99 -0.86 -21.61
CA TYR A 62 -5.10 -0.44 -20.54
C TYR A 62 -5.86 -0.26 -19.23
N ILE A 63 -5.21 -0.61 -18.14
CA ILE A 63 -5.64 -0.36 -16.78
C ILE A 63 -4.49 0.36 -16.10
N LEU A 64 -4.75 1.49 -15.46
CA LEU A 64 -3.79 2.03 -14.51
C LEU A 64 -3.99 1.25 -13.21
N GLU A 65 -3.02 0.39 -12.88
CA GLU A 65 -2.85 -0.07 -11.52
C GLU A 65 -2.39 1.16 -10.73
N LEU A 66 -3.36 1.88 -10.17
CA LEU A 66 -3.06 2.73 -9.03
C LEU A 66 -2.52 1.77 -7.98
N SER A 67 -1.23 1.87 -7.66
CA SER A 67 -0.54 1.07 -6.65
C SER A 67 -1.43 0.94 -5.42
N LYS A 68 -2.18 -0.17 -5.40
CA LYS A 68 -3.37 -0.43 -4.60
C LYS A 68 -4.40 0.71 -4.63
N LYS A 69 -5.63 0.41 -5.09
CA LYS A 69 -6.81 0.97 -4.41
C LYS A 69 -6.49 0.85 -2.93
N LYS A 70 -6.35 1.95 -2.19
CA LYS A 70 -6.16 1.84 -0.75
C LYS A 70 -7.38 1.06 -0.26
N ASP A 71 -7.19 -0.19 0.16
CA ASP A 71 -8.25 -0.99 0.79
C ASP A 71 -8.82 -0.24 2.01
N PHE A 72 -8.11 0.79 2.46
CA PHE A 72 -8.40 1.67 3.59
C PHE A 72 -8.48 3.14 3.16
N PRO A 73 -9.52 3.89 3.56
CA PRO A 73 -9.62 5.32 3.23
C PRO A 73 -8.43 6.17 3.72
N PHE A 74 -7.78 5.76 4.82
CA PHE A 74 -6.53 6.34 5.32
C PHE A 74 -5.48 5.25 5.54
N THR A 75 -4.21 5.60 5.29
CA THR A 75 -3.07 4.74 5.61
C THR A 75 -1.95 5.60 6.18
N GLY A 76 -1.39 5.18 7.31
CA GLY A 76 -0.28 5.86 7.97
C GLY A 76 0.73 4.86 8.51
N MET A 77 1.96 5.31 8.75
CA MET A 77 3.02 4.49 9.32
C MET A 77 3.26 4.85 10.79
N ILE A 78 3.45 3.84 11.62
CA ILE A 78 3.78 3.98 13.05
C ILE A 78 5.10 3.29 13.33
N ALA A 79 6.00 3.99 14.03
CA ALA A 79 7.21 3.40 14.58
C ALA A 79 6.94 2.87 15.99
N CYS A 80 7.27 1.62 16.22
CA CYS A 80 6.97 0.90 17.43
C CYS A 80 8.22 0.20 17.97
N ARG A 81 8.31 0.09 19.29
CA ARG A 81 9.25 -0.79 19.99
C ARG A 81 8.53 -1.49 21.13
N HIS A 82 8.56 -2.81 21.13
CA HIS A 82 7.90 -3.61 22.15
C HIS A 82 8.69 -4.88 22.51
N THR A 83 8.41 -5.46 23.69
CA THR A 83 8.87 -6.80 24.07
C THR A 83 7.98 -7.89 23.45
N LYS A 84 8.35 -9.17 23.58
CA LYS A 84 7.54 -10.26 23.04
C LYS A 84 6.13 -10.32 23.65
N GLU A 85 6.04 -10.02 24.94
CA GLU A 85 4.79 -10.04 25.71
C GLU A 85 3.82 -8.92 25.29
N GLN A 86 4.36 -7.84 24.71
CA GLN A 86 3.62 -6.67 24.25
C GLN A 86 3.15 -6.78 22.79
N LEU A 87 3.61 -7.78 22.03
CA LEU A 87 3.20 -7.98 20.63
C LEU A 87 1.67 -8.17 20.48
N ARG A 88 1.08 -9.04 21.29
CA ARG A 88 -0.38 -9.27 21.25
C ARG A 88 -1.16 -8.01 21.67
N PRO A 89 -0.83 -7.35 22.80
CA PRO A 89 -1.44 -6.06 23.17
C PRO A 89 -1.35 -4.98 22.09
N GLU A 90 -0.22 -4.85 21.40
CA GLU A 90 -0.05 -3.91 20.29
C GLU A 90 -1.05 -4.19 19.17
N LEU A 91 -1.03 -5.40 18.63
CA LEU A 91 -1.86 -5.77 17.48
C LEU A 91 -3.34 -5.67 17.82
N TYR A 92 -3.73 -6.10 19.03
CA TYR A 92 -5.09 -5.93 19.54
C TYR A 92 -5.50 -4.46 19.62
N THR A 93 -4.64 -3.59 20.14
CA THR A 93 -4.92 -2.16 20.24
C THR A 93 -5.30 -1.59 18.87
N ILE A 94 -4.54 -1.95 17.84
CA ILE A 94 -4.80 -1.47 16.47
C ILE A 94 -6.15 -2.00 15.94
N VAL A 95 -6.38 -3.32 15.99
CA VAL A 95 -7.60 -3.92 15.41
C VAL A 95 -8.86 -3.57 16.21
N ASP A 96 -8.76 -3.27 17.50
CA ASP A 96 -9.88 -2.83 18.33
C ASP A 96 -10.42 -1.45 17.94
N PHE A 97 -9.58 -0.61 17.32
CA PHE A 97 -10.02 0.64 16.67
C PHE A 97 -10.63 0.42 15.28
N GLY A 98 -10.80 -0.83 14.84
CA GLY A 98 -11.30 -1.19 13.52
C GLY A 98 -10.29 -0.90 12.40
N ALA A 99 -9.00 -0.85 12.73
CA ALA A 99 -7.92 -0.68 11.77
C ALA A 99 -7.28 -2.02 11.39
N THR A 100 -6.50 -2.00 10.33
CA THR A 100 -5.77 -3.16 9.81
C THR A 100 -4.28 -2.93 9.90
N VAL A 101 -3.56 -3.90 10.45
CA VAL A 101 -2.11 -3.99 10.37
C VAL A 101 -1.74 -4.61 9.04
N ILE A 102 -1.27 -3.79 8.09
CA ILE A 102 -1.04 -4.23 6.70
C ILE A 102 0.24 -5.05 6.62
N ASP A 103 1.32 -4.52 7.19
CA ASP A 103 2.65 -5.10 7.17
C ASP A 103 3.47 -4.69 8.39
N VAL A 104 4.61 -5.34 8.54
CA VAL A 104 5.67 -4.99 9.48
C VAL A 104 6.98 -4.84 8.72
N THR A 105 7.75 -3.81 9.06
CA THR A 105 9.03 -3.50 8.43
C THR A 105 10.10 -3.25 9.49
N ILE A 106 11.31 -3.76 9.28
CA ILE A 106 12.48 -3.46 10.11
C ILE A 106 13.66 -3.01 9.26
N GLU A 107 14.62 -2.38 9.91
CA GLU A 107 15.94 -2.11 9.34
C GLU A 107 16.95 -3.18 9.81
N HIS A 108 17.55 -3.89 8.86
CA HIS A 108 18.54 -4.94 9.09
C HIS A 108 19.90 -4.53 8.54
N ALA A 109 20.94 -4.58 9.37
CA ALA A 109 22.28 -4.06 9.05
C ALA A 109 22.92 -4.64 7.77
N ILE A 110 22.54 -5.86 7.37
CA ILE A 110 23.10 -6.55 6.19
C ILE A 110 22.18 -6.43 4.96
N TYR A 111 20.87 -6.45 5.17
CA TYR A 111 19.89 -6.61 4.08
C TYR A 111 19.13 -5.31 3.78
N GLY A 112 19.35 -4.26 4.57
CA GLY A 112 18.55 -3.04 4.50
C GLY A 112 17.17 -3.28 5.07
N GLU A 113 16.14 -2.91 4.32
CA GLU A 113 14.75 -3.06 4.76
C GLU A 113 14.25 -4.51 4.61
N LEU A 114 13.69 -5.08 5.69
CA LEU A 114 12.97 -6.34 5.64
C LEU A 114 11.51 -6.12 6.01
N SER A 115 10.61 -6.51 5.11
CA SER A 115 9.16 -6.29 5.25
C SER A 115 8.38 -7.60 5.14
N GLY A 116 7.40 -7.80 6.02
CA GLY A 116 6.51 -8.95 6.05
C GLY A 116 5.05 -8.53 6.01
N LYS A 117 4.26 -9.12 5.09
CA LYS A 117 2.82 -8.86 5.02
C LYS A 117 2.09 -9.55 6.18
N LEU A 118 1.19 -8.83 6.85
CA LEU A 118 0.42 -9.33 7.99
C LEU A 118 -1.09 -9.40 7.68
N ASP A 119 -1.69 -8.30 7.23
CA ASP A 119 -3.11 -8.20 6.86
C ASP A 119 -4.08 -8.58 8.00
N LEU A 120 -3.84 -8.07 9.21
CA LEU A 120 -4.61 -8.40 10.42
C LEU A 120 -5.65 -7.33 10.69
N SER A 121 -6.94 -7.68 10.66
CA SER A 121 -8.05 -6.72 10.78
C SER A 121 -8.99 -7.00 11.95
N SER A 122 -8.71 -8.06 12.72
CA SER A 122 -9.54 -8.48 13.85
C SER A 122 -8.72 -9.21 14.90
N ARG A 123 -9.24 -9.30 16.13
CA ARG A 123 -8.62 -10.13 17.18
C ARG A 123 -8.47 -11.59 16.76
N TYR A 124 -9.41 -12.12 15.98
CA TYR A 124 -9.31 -13.47 15.42
C TYR A 124 -8.07 -13.64 14.55
N ASP A 125 -7.80 -12.68 13.66
CA ASP A 125 -6.60 -12.73 12.81
C ASP A 125 -5.33 -12.65 13.64
N VAL A 126 -5.32 -11.77 14.65
CA VAL A 126 -4.20 -11.64 15.58
C VAL A 126 -3.97 -12.94 16.35
N ASP A 127 -5.01 -13.60 16.85
CA ASP A 127 -4.89 -14.86 17.57
C ASP A 127 -4.31 -15.96 16.68
N ARG A 128 -4.80 -16.07 15.45
CA ARG A 128 -4.26 -17.00 14.45
C ARG A 128 -2.81 -16.72 14.10
N PHE A 129 -2.42 -15.45 14.06
CA PHE A 129 -1.03 -15.05 13.88
C PHE A 129 -0.17 -15.45 15.09
N MET A 130 -0.64 -15.17 16.31
CA MET A 130 0.07 -15.53 17.54
C MET A 130 0.24 -17.05 17.68
N GLU A 131 -0.79 -17.84 17.34
CA GLU A 131 -0.69 -19.30 17.28
C GLU A 131 0.43 -19.77 16.35
N LYS A 132 0.58 -19.15 15.17
CA LYS A 132 1.66 -19.50 14.23
C LYS A 132 3.02 -19.14 14.81
N VAL A 133 3.14 -17.95 15.38
CA VAL A 133 4.37 -17.49 16.05
C VAL A 133 4.80 -18.42 17.18
N GLU A 134 3.85 -18.93 17.97
CA GLU A 134 4.12 -19.85 19.09
C GLU A 134 4.47 -21.27 18.62
N ASN A 135 3.84 -21.75 17.54
CA ASN A 135 4.04 -23.11 17.03
C ASN A 135 5.29 -23.25 16.13
N GLU A 136 5.69 -22.19 15.43
CA GLU A 136 6.86 -22.21 14.56
C GLU A 136 8.14 -21.87 15.35
N ARG A 137 8.73 -22.89 15.99
CA ARG A 137 9.97 -22.78 16.80
C ARG A 137 11.17 -22.11 16.09
N ASN A 138 11.15 -22.04 14.76
CA ASN A 138 12.22 -21.46 13.94
C ASN A 138 11.84 -20.12 13.26
N SER A 139 10.65 -19.57 13.53
CA SER A 139 10.10 -18.40 12.83
C SER A 139 9.78 -17.29 13.83
N ALA A 140 10.83 -16.73 14.45
CA ALA A 140 10.66 -15.60 15.35
C ALA A 140 10.11 -14.38 14.58
N PRO A 141 9.19 -13.60 15.16
CA PRO A 141 8.68 -12.39 14.52
C PRO A 141 9.82 -11.47 14.10
N ILE A 142 9.69 -10.86 12.92
CA ILE A 142 10.75 -10.03 12.32
C ILE A 142 11.19 -8.91 13.28
N SER A 143 10.28 -8.36 14.08
CA SER A 143 10.56 -7.34 15.11
C SER A 143 11.58 -7.77 16.17
N THR A 144 11.81 -9.07 16.35
CA THR A 144 12.82 -9.59 17.30
C THR A 144 14.26 -9.43 16.79
N LEU A 145 14.47 -9.23 15.50
CA LEU A 145 15.80 -9.06 14.89
C LEU A 145 16.44 -7.70 15.21
N THR A 146 15.64 -6.71 15.62
CA THR A 146 16.04 -5.31 15.88
C THR A 146 15.81 -4.88 17.32
N GLY A 147 15.78 -5.83 18.26
CA GLY A 147 15.52 -5.53 19.68
C GLY A 147 14.14 -4.88 19.89
N GLY A 148 13.15 -5.30 19.11
CA GLY A 148 11.77 -4.86 19.20
C GLY A 148 11.42 -3.65 18.33
N ALA A 149 12.38 -2.95 17.72
CA ALA A 149 12.10 -1.74 16.93
C ALA A 149 11.65 -2.05 15.49
N HIS A 150 10.49 -1.55 15.07
CA HIS A 150 9.91 -1.84 13.76
C HIS A 150 8.91 -0.75 13.35
N LEU A 151 8.46 -0.81 12.11
CA LEU A 151 7.45 0.05 11.52
C LEU A 151 6.23 -0.80 11.14
N HIS A 152 5.04 -0.23 11.30
CA HIS A 152 3.80 -0.80 10.80
C HIS A 152 3.12 0.18 9.85
N SER A 153 2.69 -0.32 8.69
CA SER A 153 1.69 0.37 7.87
C SER A 153 0.29 0.02 8.37
N ILE A 154 -0.46 1.03 8.82
CA ILE A 154 -1.80 0.88 9.38
C ILE A 154 -2.84 1.46 8.43
N GLY A 155 -3.77 0.63 8.01
CA GLY A 155 -4.96 1.02 7.26
C GLY A 155 -6.13 1.31 8.20
N CYS A 156 -6.78 2.46 8.07
CA CYS A 156 -7.96 2.80 8.88
C CYS A 156 -8.92 3.73 8.13
N LYS A 157 -10.04 4.10 8.78
CA LYS A 157 -11.12 4.88 8.16
C LYS A 157 -10.77 6.36 7.92
N ASP A 158 -9.93 6.96 8.75
CA ASP A 158 -9.59 8.38 8.70
C ASP A 158 -8.37 8.68 9.59
N GLU A 159 -7.80 9.88 9.43
CA GLU A 159 -6.65 10.32 10.22
C GLU A 159 -6.95 10.43 11.73
N ALA A 160 -8.21 10.72 12.11
CA ALA A 160 -8.58 10.85 13.51
C ALA A 160 -8.43 9.51 14.26
N VAL A 161 -8.87 8.40 13.66
CA VAL A 161 -8.62 7.05 14.21
C VAL A 161 -7.13 6.74 14.27
N PHE A 162 -6.38 7.10 13.24
CA PHE A 162 -4.94 6.89 13.25
C PHE A 162 -4.26 7.58 14.44
N GLN A 163 -4.65 8.82 14.75
CA GLN A 163 -4.14 9.52 15.94
C GLN A 163 -4.60 8.88 17.25
N MET A 164 -5.84 8.37 17.34
CA MET A 164 -6.31 7.63 18.52
C MET A 164 -5.48 6.36 18.76
N ILE A 165 -5.17 5.60 17.70
CA ILE A 165 -4.31 4.42 17.77
C ILE A 165 -2.92 4.80 18.26
N LYS A 166 -2.31 5.85 17.69
CA LYS A 166 -1.00 6.36 18.16
C LYS A 166 -1.01 6.71 19.65
N ASN A 167 -2.07 7.38 20.12
CA ASN A 167 -2.19 7.74 21.53
C ASN A 167 -2.31 6.51 22.43
N ALA A 168 -3.13 5.53 22.06
CA ALA A 168 -3.26 4.27 22.82
C ALA A 168 -1.93 3.49 22.86
N LEU A 169 -1.21 3.40 21.74
CA LEU A 169 0.11 2.76 21.69
C LEU A 169 1.16 3.52 22.51
N ARG A 170 1.05 4.85 22.60
CA ARG A 170 1.90 5.67 23.48
C ARG A 170 1.63 5.36 24.95
N GLU A 171 0.37 5.25 25.35
CA GLU A 171 -0.01 4.92 26.73
C GLU A 171 0.48 3.53 27.15
N LEU A 172 0.59 2.60 26.20
CA LEU A 172 1.18 1.27 26.41
C LEU A 172 2.72 1.26 26.40
N GLY A 173 3.37 2.39 26.12
CA GLY A 173 4.83 2.50 26.02
C GLY A 173 5.41 1.79 24.79
N ILE A 174 4.62 1.62 23.73
CA ILE A 174 5.01 0.90 22.50
C ILE A 174 5.43 1.88 21.40
N LEU A 175 4.81 3.07 21.32
CA LEU A 175 5.12 4.08 20.32
C LEU A 175 6.55 4.63 20.49
N MET A 176 7.31 4.71 19.40
CA MET A 176 8.60 5.41 19.35
C MET A 176 8.38 6.87 18.89
N GLU A 177 8.90 7.83 19.67
CA GLU A 177 8.85 9.27 19.36
C GLU A 177 10.16 9.79 18.75
#